data_AF-A0A3L9L9V1-F1
#
_entry.id   AF-A0A3L9L9V1-F1
#
_cell.length_a   1.000
_cell.length_b   1.000
_cell.length_c   1.000
_cell.angle_alpha   90.00
_cell.angle_beta   90.00
_cell.angle_gamma   90.00
#
_symmetry.space_group_name_H-M   'P 1'
#
loop_
_entity.id
_entity.type
_entity.pdbx_description
1 polymer ?
#
loop_
_entity_poly.entity_id
_entity_poly.type
_entity_poly.pdbx_seq_one_letter_code
_entity_poly.pdbx_strand_id
1 'polypeptide(L)'
;MIALSSAVPAQVFGAGGAVGFEWWQVLLILVAGLWAGTINTIVGSGTLVTFPVLVTMGVPPVTASMSNAMGLIAGNLTGAWSYRSELRGLRRTLLKLLPCSVAGGVIGAALLLHLPEEVFEVVAPVLIVVALAFVVFQPRLQAVVRARKERQGPSPATAADDAVPGEAGVAASSPQVDGSKQPAILYVLVFLAGIYGGYFVAAQGVLLVGILGVFLLAPLQSANAVKNALVAAVNIVAALSYVLLAFDRINWWVVLLIALSSTVGSWLGAKIGKKMSPVALRTVIVVLGLVALANMVSKLL
;
A
#
# COMPACT_ATOMS: atom_id res chain seq x y z
N MET A 1 6.71 -5.76 -51.78
CA MET A 1 6.62 -6.71 -50.65
C MET A 1 7.74 -6.39 -49.68
N ILE A 2 7.44 -5.58 -48.66
CA ILE A 2 8.38 -5.26 -47.59
C ILE A 2 8.20 -6.34 -46.54
N ALA A 3 9.20 -7.20 -46.38
CA ALA A 3 9.30 -8.17 -45.29
C ALA A 3 9.60 -7.41 -43.98
N LEU A 4 8.61 -6.70 -43.44
CA LEU A 4 8.60 -6.25 -42.06
C LEU A 4 7.59 -7.11 -41.30
N SER A 5 7.88 -7.38 -40.04
CA SER A 5 6.91 -7.81 -39.02
C SER A 5 6.65 -9.32 -38.84
N SER A 6 7.70 -10.07 -38.52
CA SER A 6 7.58 -11.26 -37.65
C SER A 6 8.75 -11.43 -36.68
N ALA A 7 9.92 -10.82 -36.97
CA ALA A 7 11.12 -10.93 -36.12
C ALA A 7 11.13 -9.99 -34.91
N VAL A 8 10.53 -8.79 -35.00
CA VAL A 8 10.57 -7.79 -33.91
C VAL A 8 9.83 -8.25 -32.63
N PRO A 9 8.63 -8.88 -32.72
CA PRO A 9 7.94 -9.35 -31.52
C PRO A 9 8.75 -10.39 -30.75
N ALA A 10 9.48 -11.28 -31.43
CA ALA A 10 10.28 -12.33 -30.78
C ALA A 10 11.62 -11.83 -30.21
N GLN A 11 12.17 -10.74 -30.75
CA GLN A 11 13.39 -10.11 -30.21
C GLN A 11 13.10 -9.23 -28.99
N VAL A 12 11.89 -8.70 -28.88
CA VAL A 12 11.47 -7.83 -27.77
C VAL A 12 10.74 -8.62 -26.67
N PHE A 13 9.84 -9.53 -27.05
CA PHE A 13 9.03 -10.33 -26.15
C PHE A 13 9.44 -11.81 -26.15
N GLY A 14 9.19 -12.48 -25.03
CA GLY A 14 9.51 -13.89 -24.78
C GLY A 14 10.78 -14.10 -23.97
N ALA A 15 11.05 -15.35 -23.58
CA ALA A 15 12.10 -15.70 -22.60
C ALA A 15 13.53 -15.31 -23.02
N GLY A 16 13.80 -15.17 -24.32
CA GLY A 16 15.07 -14.68 -24.88
C GLY A 16 15.01 -13.25 -25.43
N GLY A 17 13.85 -12.58 -25.34
CA GLY A 17 13.65 -11.22 -25.80
C GLY A 17 14.12 -10.19 -24.78
N ALA A 18 14.34 -8.94 -25.23
CA ALA A 18 14.88 -7.87 -24.39
C ALA A 18 14.11 -7.66 -23.07
N VAL A 19 12.78 -7.86 -23.08
CA VAL A 19 11.89 -7.65 -21.92
C VAL A 19 11.80 -8.90 -21.02
N GLY A 20 12.11 -10.09 -21.54
CA GLY A 20 12.00 -11.36 -20.82
C GLY A 20 10.55 -11.80 -20.51
N PHE A 21 9.55 -11.12 -21.07
CA PHE A 21 8.12 -11.43 -20.91
C PHE A 21 7.43 -11.50 -22.27
N GLU A 22 6.43 -12.36 -22.38
CA GLU A 22 5.51 -12.37 -23.52
C GLU A 22 4.67 -11.09 -23.55
N TRP A 23 4.22 -10.66 -24.74
CA TRP A 23 3.44 -9.43 -24.89
C TRP A 23 2.16 -9.42 -24.04
N TRP A 24 1.52 -10.58 -23.88
CA TRP A 24 0.31 -10.73 -23.07
C TRP A 24 0.63 -10.65 -21.57
N GLN A 25 1.82 -11.11 -21.15
CA GLN A 25 2.30 -10.96 -19.77
C GLN A 25 2.55 -9.49 -19.46
N VAL A 26 3.20 -8.76 -20.38
CA VAL A 26 3.40 -7.31 -20.26
C VAL A 26 2.07 -6.59 -20.10
N LEU A 27 1.07 -6.93 -20.93
CA LEU A 27 -0.27 -6.34 -20.82
C LEU A 27 -0.91 -6.61 -19.44
N LEU A 28 -0.80 -7.83 -18.92
CA LEU A 28 -1.30 -8.18 -17.60
C LEU A 28 -0.56 -7.46 -16.48
N ILE A 29 0.76 -7.30 -16.55
CA ILE A 29 1.55 -6.53 -15.57
C ILE A 29 1.12 -5.07 -15.58
N LEU A 30 0.89 -4.48 -16.77
CA LEU A 30 0.41 -3.11 -16.90
C LEU A 30 -1.00 -2.94 -16.30
N VAL A 31 -1.92 -3.86 -16.58
CA VAL A 31 -3.26 -3.83 -15.99
C VAL A 31 -3.19 -4.01 -14.46
N ALA A 32 -2.35 -4.94 -13.98
CA ALA A 32 -2.14 -5.18 -12.57
C ALA A 32 -1.55 -3.95 -11.87
N GLY A 33 -0.55 -3.30 -12.46
CA GLY A 33 0.07 -2.08 -11.93
C GLY A 33 -0.90 -0.89 -11.91
N LEU A 34 -1.70 -0.72 -12.97
CA LEU A 34 -2.78 0.29 -13.01
C LEU A 34 -3.76 0.08 -11.84
N TRP A 35 -4.27 -1.15 -11.68
CA TRP A 35 -5.16 -1.51 -10.59
C TRP A 35 -4.51 -1.34 -9.21
N ALA A 36 -3.25 -1.74 -9.07
CA ALA A 36 -2.51 -1.61 -7.83
C ALA A 36 -2.35 -0.14 -7.41
N GLY A 37 -1.99 0.74 -8.34
CA GLY A 37 -1.91 2.18 -8.08
C GLY A 37 -3.25 2.78 -7.64
N THR A 38 -4.33 2.43 -8.36
CA THR A 38 -5.69 2.86 -8.02
C THR A 38 -6.09 2.40 -6.61
N ILE A 39 -5.93 1.11 -6.30
CA ILE A 39 -6.30 0.55 -5.00
C ILE A 39 -5.42 1.10 -3.88
N ASN A 40 -4.10 1.25 -4.09
CA ASN A 40 -3.20 1.77 -3.06
C ASN A 40 -3.58 3.19 -2.64
N THR A 41 -4.01 4.01 -3.58
CA THR A 41 -4.43 5.39 -3.31
C THR A 41 -5.73 5.47 -2.52
N ILE A 42 -6.68 4.55 -2.76
CA ILE A 42 -8.02 4.58 -2.14
C ILE A 42 -8.05 3.81 -0.81
N VAL A 43 -7.56 2.57 -0.83
CA VAL A 43 -7.77 1.56 0.22
C VAL A 43 -6.45 1.08 0.83
N GLY A 44 -5.36 1.03 0.06
CA GLY A 44 -4.04 0.63 0.55
C GLY A 44 -3.70 -0.85 0.45
N SER A 45 -4.31 -1.58 -0.50
CA SER A 45 -4.12 -3.03 -0.71
C SER A 45 -3.72 -3.41 -2.14
N GLY A 46 -3.30 -2.47 -2.98
CA GLY A 46 -3.04 -2.68 -4.39
C GLY A 46 -1.87 -3.63 -4.68
N THR A 47 -0.91 -3.75 -3.76
CA THR A 47 0.20 -4.71 -3.80
C THR A 47 -0.24 -6.17 -3.87
N LEU A 48 -1.47 -6.48 -3.42
CA LEU A 48 -2.07 -7.82 -3.54
C LEU A 48 -2.58 -8.17 -4.94
N VAL A 49 -2.48 -7.25 -5.91
CA VAL A 49 -2.80 -7.52 -7.31
C VAL A 49 -1.53 -7.92 -8.06
N THR A 50 -0.48 -7.10 -7.94
CA THR A 50 0.75 -7.24 -8.72
C THR A 50 1.63 -8.41 -8.30
N PHE A 51 1.79 -8.66 -7.00
CA PHE A 51 2.62 -9.78 -6.53
C PHE A 51 2.11 -11.14 -7.03
N PRO A 52 0.81 -11.47 -6.88
CA PRO A 52 0.23 -12.67 -7.49
C PRO A 52 0.50 -12.83 -8.98
N VAL A 53 0.29 -11.76 -9.74
CA VAL A 53 0.47 -11.75 -11.19
C VAL A 53 1.92 -12.10 -11.56
N LEU A 54 2.90 -11.51 -10.86
CA LEU A 54 4.31 -11.80 -11.12
C LEU A 54 4.70 -13.25 -10.80
N VAL A 55 4.26 -13.79 -9.66
CA VAL A 55 4.54 -15.18 -9.29
C VAL A 55 3.87 -16.16 -10.25
N THR A 56 2.66 -15.85 -10.74
CA THR A 56 1.99 -16.67 -11.78
C THR A 56 2.71 -16.63 -13.12
N MET A 57 3.47 -15.57 -13.40
CA MET A 57 4.31 -15.47 -14.60
C MET A 57 5.67 -16.17 -14.45
N GLY A 58 5.92 -16.82 -13.30
CA GLY A 58 7.16 -17.54 -13.05
C GLY A 58 8.28 -16.70 -12.47
N VAL A 59 8.01 -15.44 -12.08
CA VAL A 59 9.01 -14.62 -11.37
C VAL A 59 9.22 -15.19 -9.97
N PRO A 60 10.48 -15.43 -9.53
CA PRO A 60 10.78 -15.91 -8.19
C PRO A 60 10.16 -15.02 -7.11
N PRO A 61 9.61 -15.56 -6.00
CA PRO A 61 8.87 -14.77 -5.01
C PRO A 61 9.63 -13.58 -4.44
N VAL A 62 10.92 -13.74 -4.14
CA VAL A 62 11.73 -12.64 -3.58
C VAL A 62 11.95 -11.53 -4.61
N THR A 63 12.36 -11.89 -5.84
CA THR A 63 12.49 -10.95 -6.97
C THR A 63 11.15 -10.26 -7.29
N ALA A 64 10.04 -11.01 -7.29
CA ALA A 64 8.71 -10.46 -7.50
C ALA A 64 8.35 -9.44 -6.43
N SER A 65 8.64 -9.73 -5.15
CA SER A 65 8.43 -8.80 -4.03
C SER A 65 9.24 -7.51 -4.19
N MET A 66 10.55 -7.63 -4.44
CA MET A 66 11.46 -6.48 -4.58
C MET A 66 11.10 -5.61 -5.79
N SER A 67 10.93 -6.21 -6.98
CA SER A 67 10.55 -5.49 -8.19
C SER A 67 9.17 -4.83 -8.08
N ASN A 68 8.22 -5.48 -7.44
CA ASN A 68 6.90 -4.90 -7.21
C ASN A 68 6.96 -3.69 -6.26
N ALA A 69 7.68 -3.83 -5.14
CA ALA A 69 7.87 -2.76 -4.17
C ALA A 69 8.48 -1.52 -4.84
N MET A 70 9.51 -1.74 -5.65
CA MET A 70 10.21 -0.75 -6.46
C MET A 70 9.29 -0.07 -7.49
N GLY A 71 8.56 -0.86 -8.27
CA GLY A 71 7.64 -0.34 -9.28
C GLY A 71 6.53 0.54 -8.69
N LEU A 72 6.03 0.20 -7.50
CA LEU A 72 4.93 0.94 -6.87
C LEU A 72 5.34 2.24 -6.18
N ILE A 73 6.63 2.57 -6.07
CA ILE A 73 7.07 3.83 -5.46
C ILE A 73 6.44 5.02 -6.18
N ALA A 74 6.48 5.04 -7.52
CA ALA A 74 5.98 6.16 -8.31
C ALA A 74 4.47 6.38 -8.10
N GLY A 75 3.69 5.28 -8.10
CA GLY A 75 2.27 5.31 -7.74
C GLY A 75 2.03 5.79 -6.31
N ASN A 76 2.76 5.27 -5.33
CA ASN A 76 2.60 5.64 -3.92
C ASN A 76 2.95 7.10 -3.64
N LEU A 77 4.01 7.63 -4.27
CA LEU A 77 4.37 9.04 -4.23
C LEU A 77 3.29 9.92 -4.85
N THR A 78 2.73 9.49 -5.99
CA THR A 78 1.61 10.19 -6.64
C THR A 78 0.38 10.23 -5.73
N GLY A 79 0.03 9.10 -5.10
CA GLY A 79 -1.08 9.03 -4.15
C GLY A 79 -0.86 9.87 -2.88
N ALA A 80 0.35 9.85 -2.32
CA ALA A 80 0.72 10.69 -1.19
C ALA A 80 0.65 12.19 -1.53
N TRP A 81 1.11 12.56 -2.73
CA TRP A 81 1.02 13.93 -3.23
C TRP A 81 -0.43 14.38 -3.44
N SER A 82 -1.29 13.53 -4.02
CA SER A 82 -2.71 13.85 -4.23
C SER A 82 -3.47 14.11 -2.94
N TYR A 83 -3.10 13.44 -1.83
CA TYR A 83 -3.72 13.61 -0.51
C TYR A 83 -3.02 14.66 0.37
N ARG A 84 -2.03 15.41 -0.14
CA ARG A 84 -1.22 16.34 0.66
C ARG A 84 -2.02 17.48 1.31
N SER A 85 -3.15 17.87 0.72
CA SER A 85 -4.04 18.88 1.29
C SER A 85 -4.69 18.42 2.59
N GLU A 86 -4.94 17.11 2.72
CA GLU A 86 -5.56 16.48 3.89
C GLU A 86 -4.57 16.24 5.04
N LEU A 87 -3.28 16.48 4.81
CA LEU A 87 -2.24 16.51 5.86
C LEU A 87 -2.16 17.85 6.60
N ARG A 88 -2.91 18.87 6.17
CA ARG A 88 -2.96 20.16 6.87
C ARG A 88 -3.51 19.93 8.28
N GLY A 89 -2.72 20.28 9.29
CA GLY A 89 -3.08 20.05 10.70
C GLY A 89 -2.76 18.65 11.24
N LEU A 90 -1.95 17.83 10.53
CA LEU A 90 -1.42 16.55 11.04
C LEU A 90 0.09 16.42 10.85
N ARG A 91 0.79 17.54 10.58
CA ARG A 91 2.21 17.52 10.24
C ARG A 91 3.07 17.06 11.41
N ARG A 92 2.79 17.53 12.63
CA ARG A 92 3.56 17.12 13.82
C ARG A 92 3.33 15.64 14.13
N THR A 93 2.09 15.18 14.00
CA THR A 93 1.74 13.77 14.21
C THR A 93 2.44 12.88 13.19
N LEU A 94 2.38 13.24 11.91
CA LEU A 94 3.12 12.53 10.85
C LEU A 94 4.62 12.50 11.14
N LEU A 95 5.24 13.64 11.48
CA LEU A 95 6.68 13.72 11.79
C LEU A 95 7.08 12.87 13.01
N LYS A 96 6.18 12.62 13.94
CA LYS A 96 6.43 11.71 15.09
C LYS A 96 6.25 10.24 14.73
N LEU A 97 5.33 9.91 13.82
CA LEU A 97 5.08 8.53 13.37
C LEU A 97 6.09 8.07 12.31
N LEU A 98 6.62 9.00 11.51
CA LEU A 98 7.52 8.73 10.40
C LEU A 98 8.78 7.96 10.83
N PRO A 99 9.51 8.34 11.90
CA PRO A 99 10.70 7.61 12.33
C PRO A 99 10.39 6.17 12.75
N CYS A 100 9.26 5.94 13.43
CA CYS A 100 8.82 4.59 13.79
C CYS A 100 8.54 3.74 12.54
N SER A 101 7.81 4.30 11.58
CA SER A 101 7.50 3.58 10.33
C SER A 101 8.75 3.30 9.51
N VAL A 102 9.66 4.28 9.40
CA VAL A 102 10.92 4.17 8.66
C VAL A 102 11.85 3.16 9.31
N ALA A 103 12.05 3.20 10.63
CA ALA A 103 12.87 2.24 11.36
C ALA A 103 12.34 0.81 11.19
N GLY A 104 11.00 0.64 11.27
CA GLY A 104 10.37 -0.63 10.94
C GLY A 104 10.64 -1.05 9.50
N GLY A 105 10.49 -0.13 8.53
CA GLY A 105 10.76 -0.38 7.12
C GLY A 105 12.18 -0.84 6.83
N VAL A 106 13.19 -0.24 7.49
CA VAL A 106 14.59 -0.68 7.40
C VAL A 106 14.73 -2.11 7.89
N ILE A 107 14.16 -2.45 9.05
CA ILE A 107 14.22 -3.81 9.60
C ILE A 107 13.51 -4.79 8.67
N GLY A 108 12.33 -4.44 8.16
CA GLY A 108 11.58 -5.28 7.21
C GLY A 108 12.36 -5.56 5.93
N ALA A 109 12.95 -4.53 5.33
CA ALA A 109 13.77 -4.67 4.13
C ALA A 109 15.03 -5.50 4.41
N ALA A 110 15.67 -5.28 5.57
CA ALA A 110 16.82 -6.07 6.00
C ALA A 110 16.45 -7.56 6.18
N LEU A 111 15.28 -7.87 6.76
CA LEU A 111 14.77 -9.23 6.86
C LEU A 111 14.60 -9.86 5.49
N LEU A 112 14.02 -9.15 4.51
CA LEU A 112 13.84 -9.68 3.16
C LEU A 112 15.18 -9.95 2.46
N LEU A 113 16.18 -9.11 2.71
CA LEU A 113 17.49 -9.20 2.08
C LEU A 113 18.38 -10.30 2.67
N HIS A 114 18.29 -10.55 3.97
CA HIS A 114 19.21 -11.45 4.69
C HIS A 114 18.61 -12.81 5.04
N LEU A 115 17.28 -12.95 5.04
CA LEU A 115 16.68 -14.28 5.22
C LEU A 115 16.90 -15.13 3.96
N PRO A 116 17.14 -16.45 4.13
CA PRO A 116 17.17 -17.39 3.00
C PRO A 116 15.87 -17.33 2.19
N GLU A 117 15.95 -17.54 0.88
CA GLU A 117 14.80 -17.43 -0.02
C GLU A 117 13.73 -18.46 0.33
N GLU A 118 14.13 -19.64 0.81
CA GLU A 118 13.25 -20.72 1.25
C GLU A 118 12.35 -20.28 2.41
N VAL A 119 12.86 -19.41 3.30
CA VAL A 119 12.05 -18.85 4.39
C VAL A 119 10.94 -17.97 3.80
N PHE A 120 11.26 -17.15 2.80
CA PHE A 120 10.24 -16.32 2.15
C PHE A 120 9.21 -17.16 1.39
N GLU A 121 9.61 -18.26 0.74
CA GLU A 121 8.69 -19.16 0.04
C GLU A 121 7.64 -19.78 0.97
N VAL A 122 8.03 -20.10 2.21
CA VAL A 122 7.11 -20.63 3.23
C VAL A 122 6.30 -19.52 3.91
N VAL A 123 6.90 -18.36 4.16
CA VAL A 123 6.26 -17.25 4.89
C VAL A 123 5.28 -16.48 4.00
N ALA A 124 5.59 -16.26 2.72
CA ALA A 124 4.78 -15.45 1.82
C ALA A 124 3.32 -15.93 1.67
N PRO A 125 3.01 -17.25 1.56
CA PRO A 125 1.63 -17.75 1.58
C PRO A 125 0.87 -17.35 2.85
N VAL A 126 1.52 -17.44 4.02
CA VAL A 126 0.93 -17.04 5.30
C VAL A 126 0.66 -15.53 5.31
N LEU A 127 1.61 -14.73 4.81
CA LEU A 127 1.43 -13.28 4.70
C LEU A 127 0.33 -12.90 3.70
N ILE A 128 0.16 -13.65 2.60
CA ILE A 128 -0.98 -13.46 1.68
C ILE A 128 -2.29 -13.72 2.42
N VAL A 129 -2.40 -14.80 3.19
CA VAL A 129 -3.61 -15.10 3.98
C VAL A 129 -3.92 -13.96 4.95
N VAL A 130 -2.92 -13.46 5.68
CA VAL A 130 -3.06 -12.32 6.60
C VAL A 130 -3.50 -11.06 5.86
N ALA A 131 -2.89 -10.77 4.71
CA ALA A 131 -3.21 -9.61 3.90
C ALA A 131 -4.63 -9.68 3.31
N LEU A 132 -5.05 -10.86 2.85
CA LEU A 132 -6.42 -11.12 2.40
C LEU A 132 -7.43 -10.96 3.54
N ALA A 133 -7.10 -11.47 4.73
CA ALA A 133 -7.93 -11.28 5.91
C ALA A 133 -8.10 -9.78 6.22
N PHE A 134 -7.02 -8.98 6.19
CA PHE A 134 -7.14 -7.53 6.35
C PHE A 134 -8.08 -6.91 5.33
N VAL A 135 -7.99 -7.26 4.05
CA VAL A 135 -8.87 -6.74 3.00
C VAL A 135 -10.34 -7.12 3.22
N VAL A 136 -10.61 -8.36 3.60
CA VAL A 136 -11.96 -8.89 3.85
C VAL A 136 -12.60 -8.25 5.10
N PHE A 137 -11.83 -8.11 6.18
CA PHE A 137 -12.34 -7.59 7.46
C PHE A 137 -12.28 -6.06 7.58
N GLN A 138 -11.54 -5.38 6.70
CA GLN A 138 -11.46 -3.92 6.66
C GLN A 138 -12.81 -3.19 6.80
N PRO A 139 -13.88 -3.49 6.02
CA PRO A 139 -15.14 -2.76 6.15
C PRO A 139 -15.77 -2.89 7.53
N ARG A 140 -15.63 -4.05 8.20
CA ARG A 140 -16.10 -4.23 9.57
C ARG A 140 -15.28 -3.37 10.54
N LEU A 141 -13.96 -3.37 10.38
CA LEU A 141 -13.07 -2.55 11.21
C LEU A 141 -13.40 -1.05 11.07
N GLN A 142 -13.62 -0.57 9.85
CA GLN A 142 -14.02 0.81 9.59
C GLN A 142 -15.39 1.15 10.19
N ALA A 143 -16.35 0.23 10.13
CA ALA A 143 -17.66 0.41 10.76
C ALA A 143 -17.56 0.52 12.29
N VAL A 144 -16.77 -0.34 12.92
CA VAL A 144 -16.54 -0.32 14.37
C VAL A 144 -15.85 0.99 14.80
N VAL A 145 -14.83 1.42 14.07
CA VAL A 145 -14.13 2.69 14.32
C VAL A 145 -15.10 3.86 14.22
N ARG A 146 -15.92 3.89 13.17
CA ARG A 146 -16.90 4.95 12.95
C ARG A 146 -17.94 5.00 14.09
N ALA A 147 -18.48 3.85 14.48
CA ALA A 147 -19.45 3.76 15.57
C ALA A 147 -18.88 4.22 16.92
N ARG A 148 -17.60 3.92 17.21
CA ARG A 148 -16.92 4.42 18.42
C ARG A 148 -16.75 5.94 18.41
N LYS A 149 -16.42 6.50 17.25
CA LYS A 149 -16.25 7.96 17.10
C LYS A 149 -17.56 8.72 17.28
N GLU A 150 -18.67 8.15 16.78
CA GLU A 150 -20.03 8.70 16.99
C GLU A 150 -20.44 8.67 18.47
N ARG A 151 -20.03 7.63 19.23
CA ARG A 151 -20.25 7.55 20.69
C ARG A 151 -19.37 8.48 21.52
N GLN A 152 -18.19 8.85 21.02
CA GLN A 152 -17.28 9.82 21.64
C GLN A 152 -17.59 11.27 21.21
N GLY A 153 -18.84 11.57 20.83
CA GLY A 153 -19.30 12.94 20.54
C GLY A 153 -18.92 13.93 21.65
N PRO A 154 -18.89 15.24 21.36
CA PRO A 154 -18.27 16.25 22.21
C PRO A 154 -18.77 16.15 23.64
N SER A 155 -17.84 16.05 24.60
CA SER A 155 -18.18 15.94 26.01
C SER A 155 -18.99 17.18 26.43
N PRO A 156 -20.17 17.02 27.07
CA PRO A 156 -20.96 18.16 27.53
C PRO A 156 -20.23 19.03 28.56
N ALA A 157 -19.10 18.55 29.12
CA ALA A 157 -18.27 19.30 30.04
C ALA A 157 -17.47 20.44 29.37
N THR A 158 -17.14 20.36 28.07
CA THR A 158 -16.38 21.43 27.38
C THR A 158 -17.30 22.48 26.76
N ALA A 159 -18.55 22.13 26.46
CA ALA A 159 -19.53 23.09 25.92
C ALA A 159 -20.05 24.10 26.96
N ALA A 160 -19.92 23.76 28.25
CA ALA A 160 -20.34 24.64 29.35
C ALA A 160 -19.27 25.67 29.75
N ASP A 161 -17.98 25.41 29.47
CA ASP A 161 -16.86 26.26 29.89
C ASP A 161 -16.45 27.27 28.79
N ASP A 162 -16.74 26.98 27.51
CA ASP A 162 -16.41 27.85 26.36
C ASP A 162 -17.62 28.69 25.86
N ALA A 163 -18.75 28.67 26.56
CA ALA A 163 -19.93 29.45 26.19
C ALA A 163 -19.76 30.94 26.50
N VAL A 164 -19.08 31.67 25.60
CA VAL A 164 -19.21 33.13 25.51
C VAL A 164 -20.61 33.44 24.95
N PRO A 165 -21.51 34.11 25.69
CA PRO A 165 -22.82 34.45 25.18
C PRO A 165 -22.68 35.55 24.12
N GLY A 166 -22.74 35.19 22.82
CA GLY A 166 -22.77 36.21 21.76
C GLY A 166 -22.36 35.79 20.35
N GLU A 167 -21.62 34.71 20.16
CA GLU A 167 -21.10 34.33 18.83
C GLU A 167 -21.74 33.05 18.30
N ALA A 168 -23.04 33.12 18.01
CA ALA A 168 -23.72 32.12 17.20
C ALA A 168 -23.36 32.34 15.72
N GLY A 169 -22.14 31.98 15.33
CA GLY A 169 -21.73 32.04 13.93
C GLY A 169 -20.24 31.85 13.70
N VAL A 170 -19.90 30.75 13.01
CA VAL A 170 -18.63 30.57 12.28
C VAL A 170 -17.39 30.21 13.12
N ALA A 171 -17.33 28.98 13.64
CA ALA A 171 -16.10 28.17 13.61
C ALA A 171 -16.40 26.73 14.08
N ALA A 172 -16.73 25.84 13.14
CA ALA A 172 -16.58 24.41 13.39
C ALA A 172 -15.07 24.13 13.45
N SER A 173 -14.47 24.30 14.62
CA SER A 173 -13.08 23.96 14.91
C SER A 173 -12.89 22.48 14.62
N SER A 174 -12.09 22.18 13.59
CA SER A 174 -11.67 20.82 13.32
C SER A 174 -10.97 20.27 14.57
N PRO A 175 -11.26 19.04 15.02
CA PRO A 175 -10.62 18.49 16.22
C PRO A 175 -9.10 18.61 16.07
N GLN A 176 -8.45 19.30 17.00
CA GLN A 176 -7.04 19.67 16.92
C GLN A 176 -6.14 18.45 17.22
N VAL A 177 -6.11 17.50 16.30
CA VAL A 177 -5.39 16.21 16.45
C VAL A 177 -3.87 16.40 16.50
N ASP A 178 -3.31 17.43 15.85
CA ASP A 178 -1.84 17.64 15.81
C ASP A 178 -1.19 18.02 17.16
N GLY A 179 -2.01 18.37 18.16
CA GLY A 179 -1.57 18.79 19.49
C GLY A 179 -1.70 17.72 20.57
N SER A 180 -2.54 16.70 20.36
CA SER A 180 -2.81 15.70 21.39
C SER A 180 -1.67 14.68 21.50
N LYS A 181 -1.39 14.23 22.74
CA LYS A 181 -0.47 13.12 22.96
C LYS A 181 -1.12 11.86 22.41
N GLN A 182 -0.54 11.32 21.35
CA GLN A 182 -0.97 10.04 20.78
C GLN A 182 -0.56 8.90 21.72
N PRO A 183 -1.36 7.83 21.84
CA PRO A 183 -1.06 6.74 22.76
C PRO A 183 0.18 5.97 22.28
N ALA A 184 1.02 5.50 23.22
CA ALA A 184 2.28 4.81 22.90
C ALA A 184 2.09 3.60 21.97
N ILE A 185 0.97 2.88 22.13
CA ILE A 185 0.60 1.74 21.28
C ILE A 185 0.50 2.10 19.80
N LEU A 186 0.11 3.34 19.45
CA LEU A 186 0.06 3.78 18.05
C LEU A 186 1.44 3.73 17.41
N TYR A 187 2.47 4.22 18.12
CA TYR A 187 3.85 4.23 17.62
C TYR A 187 4.39 2.81 17.42
N VAL A 188 4.12 1.93 18.38
CA VAL A 188 4.52 0.51 18.31
C VAL A 188 3.84 -0.17 17.12
N LEU A 189 2.53 0.01 16.94
CA LEU A 189 1.80 -0.60 15.83
C LEU A 189 2.24 -0.04 14.48
N VAL A 190 2.53 1.26 14.37
CA VAL A 190 3.08 1.87 13.15
C VAL A 190 4.49 1.34 12.85
N PHE A 191 5.32 1.14 13.87
CA PHE A 191 6.63 0.49 13.73
C PHE A 191 6.50 -0.94 13.21
N LEU A 192 5.63 -1.76 13.80
CA LEU A 192 5.37 -3.13 13.35
C LEU A 192 4.78 -3.17 11.92
N ALA A 193 3.89 -2.24 11.60
CA ALA A 193 3.39 -2.07 10.23
C ALA A 193 4.50 -1.65 9.25
N GLY A 194 5.50 -0.91 9.72
CA GLY A 194 6.72 -0.60 9.00
C GLY A 194 7.55 -1.86 8.70
N ILE A 195 7.77 -2.73 9.69
CA ILE A 195 8.48 -4.03 9.49
C ILE A 195 7.77 -4.87 8.44
N TYR A 196 6.46 -5.05 8.62
CA TYR A 196 5.64 -5.80 7.67
C TYR A 196 5.70 -5.18 6.26
N GLY A 197 5.59 -3.85 6.18
CA GLY A 197 5.68 -3.09 4.94
C GLY A 197 7.02 -3.24 4.24
N GLY A 198 8.12 -3.15 4.99
CA GLY A 198 9.46 -3.33 4.46
C GLY A 198 9.73 -4.75 3.99
N TYR A 199 9.13 -5.77 4.60
CA TYR A 199 9.34 -7.17 4.23
C TYR A 199 8.48 -7.64 3.04
N PHE A 200 7.18 -7.30 3.03
CA PHE A 200 6.23 -7.88 2.06
C PHE A 200 5.33 -6.85 1.35
N VAL A 201 5.21 -5.61 1.84
CA VAL A 201 4.42 -4.48 1.29
C VAL A 201 2.89 -4.74 1.09
N ALA A 202 2.45 -5.99 0.93
CA ALA A 202 1.09 -6.40 0.60
C ALA A 202 0.09 -5.92 1.67
N ALA A 203 -0.99 -5.20 1.31
CA ALA A 203 -1.99 -4.72 2.28
C ALA A 203 -1.47 -3.90 3.49
N GLN A 204 -0.21 -3.41 3.48
CA GLN A 204 0.34 -2.54 4.53
C GLN A 204 -0.54 -1.30 4.76
N GLY A 205 -1.11 -0.77 3.68
CA GLY A 205 -1.99 0.38 3.76
C GLY A 205 -3.31 0.09 4.47
N VAL A 206 -3.90 -1.08 4.28
CA VAL A 206 -5.12 -1.49 5.01
C VAL A 206 -4.82 -1.66 6.49
N LEU A 207 -3.69 -2.27 6.82
CA LEU A 207 -3.20 -2.40 8.20
C LEU A 207 -3.06 -1.01 8.86
N LEU A 208 -2.39 -0.07 8.21
CA LEU A 208 -2.23 1.30 8.70
C LEU A 208 -3.57 2.05 8.83
N VAL A 209 -4.50 1.90 7.90
CA VAL A 209 -5.84 2.50 8.02
C VAL A 209 -6.59 1.94 9.23
N GLY A 210 -6.45 0.65 9.51
CA GLY A 210 -7.00 0.03 10.71
C GLY A 210 -6.43 0.62 11.99
N ILE A 211 -5.09 0.70 12.08
CA ILE A 211 -4.36 1.26 13.22
C ILE A 211 -4.74 2.74 13.42
N LEU A 212 -4.60 3.55 12.38
CA LEU A 212 -4.87 4.99 12.46
C LEU A 212 -6.34 5.28 12.69
N GLY A 213 -7.25 4.50 12.11
CA GLY A 213 -8.68 4.64 12.37
C GLY A 213 -9.02 4.48 13.85
N VAL A 214 -8.39 3.51 14.52
CA VAL A 214 -8.62 3.25 15.96
C VAL A 214 -7.94 4.30 16.85
N PHE A 215 -6.71 4.72 16.54
CA PHE A 215 -5.87 5.47 17.48
C PHE A 215 -5.64 6.95 17.14
N LEU A 216 -5.69 7.35 15.87
CA LEU A 216 -5.35 8.72 15.44
C LEU A 216 -6.46 9.74 15.78
N LEU A 217 -7.68 9.30 16.08
CA LEU A 217 -8.88 10.13 16.36
C LEU A 217 -9.21 11.19 15.27
N ALA A 218 -8.56 11.15 14.12
CA ALA A 218 -8.78 12.05 12.98
C ALA A 218 -9.93 11.55 12.09
N PRO A 219 -10.49 12.40 11.19
CA PRO A 219 -11.35 11.93 10.11
C PRO A 219 -10.66 10.83 9.28
N LEU A 220 -11.44 9.89 8.73
CA LEU A 220 -10.90 8.77 7.96
C LEU A 220 -10.06 9.24 6.76
N GLN A 221 -10.41 10.38 6.16
CA GLN A 221 -9.66 11.01 5.06
C GLN A 221 -8.26 11.44 5.50
N SER A 222 -8.15 12.02 6.69
CA SER A 222 -6.87 12.46 7.25
C SER A 222 -6.01 11.26 7.68
N ALA A 223 -6.63 10.20 8.23
CA ALA A 223 -5.95 8.93 8.49
C ALA A 223 -5.41 8.29 7.19
N ASN A 224 -6.18 8.34 6.10
CA ASN A 224 -5.73 7.89 4.78
C ASN A 224 -4.53 8.71 4.28
N ALA A 225 -4.54 10.04 4.49
CA ALA A 225 -3.43 10.90 4.09
C ALA A 225 -2.13 10.57 4.86
N VAL A 226 -2.22 10.39 6.18
CA VAL A 226 -1.08 9.94 7.01
C VAL A 226 -0.59 8.57 6.55
N LYS A 227 -1.51 7.61 6.32
CA LYS A 227 -1.16 6.28 5.81
C LYS A 227 -0.43 6.37 4.46
N ASN A 228 -0.88 7.20 3.52
CA ASN A 228 -0.24 7.30 2.20
C ASN A 228 1.20 7.83 2.34
N ALA A 229 1.42 8.80 3.22
CA ALA A 229 2.76 9.31 3.51
C ALA A 229 3.66 8.25 4.17
N LEU A 230 3.16 7.52 5.17
CA LEU A 230 3.92 6.46 5.86
C LEU A 230 4.27 5.29 4.93
N VAL A 231 3.32 4.83 4.10
CA VAL A 231 3.57 3.79 3.09
C VAL A 231 4.60 4.28 2.07
N ALA A 232 4.47 5.50 1.55
CA ALA A 232 5.45 6.04 0.61
C ALA A 232 6.86 6.08 1.22
N ALA A 233 6.99 6.48 2.48
CA ALA A 233 8.28 6.50 3.17
C ALA A 233 8.88 5.09 3.35
N VAL A 234 8.10 4.12 3.79
CA VAL A 234 8.54 2.71 3.92
C VAL A 234 8.95 2.15 2.58
N ASN A 235 8.18 2.40 1.52
CA ASN A 235 8.50 1.92 0.18
C ASN A 235 9.78 2.55 -0.37
N ILE A 236 10.03 3.84 -0.13
CA ILE A 236 11.31 4.48 -0.51
C ILE A 236 12.47 3.83 0.24
N VAL A 237 12.33 3.59 1.54
CA VAL A 237 13.38 2.95 2.35
C VAL A 237 13.68 1.53 1.86
N ALA A 238 12.65 0.73 1.63
CA ALA A 238 12.78 -0.62 1.09
C ALA A 238 13.45 -0.60 -0.28
N ALA A 239 13.00 0.29 -1.16
CA ALA A 239 13.56 0.48 -2.49
C ALA A 239 15.04 0.85 -2.49
N LEU A 240 15.43 1.83 -1.67
CA LEU A 240 16.83 2.21 -1.51
C LEU A 240 17.65 1.01 -0.99
N SER A 241 17.11 0.25 -0.04
CA SER A 241 17.78 -0.96 0.47
C SER A 241 17.98 -1.99 -0.63
N TYR A 242 16.98 -2.25 -1.47
CA TYR A 242 17.06 -3.22 -2.57
C TYR A 242 18.03 -2.77 -3.67
N VAL A 243 17.99 -1.50 -4.06
CA VAL A 243 18.90 -0.96 -5.08
C VAL A 243 20.35 -1.00 -4.62
N LEU A 244 20.61 -0.72 -3.33
CA LEU A 244 21.98 -0.68 -2.80
C LEU A 244 22.55 -2.06 -2.49
N LEU A 245 21.72 -3.03 -2.08
CA LEU A 245 22.18 -4.30 -1.52
C LEU A 245 21.82 -5.54 -2.36
N ALA A 246 20.93 -5.41 -3.35
CA ALA A 246 20.40 -6.53 -4.13
C ALA A 246 20.01 -6.11 -5.55
N PHE A 247 20.80 -5.24 -6.17
CA PHE A 247 20.51 -4.67 -7.50
C PHE A 247 20.26 -5.74 -8.59
N ASP A 248 21.02 -6.83 -8.52
CA ASP A 248 20.99 -7.98 -9.43
C ASP A 248 19.74 -8.86 -9.25
N ARG A 249 19.10 -8.81 -8.08
CA ARG A 249 17.87 -9.58 -7.77
C ARG A 249 16.60 -8.87 -8.22
N ILE A 250 16.72 -7.65 -8.77
CA ILE A 250 15.60 -6.82 -9.24
C ILE A 250 15.40 -7.03 -10.74
N ASN A 251 14.20 -7.46 -11.12
CA ASN A 251 13.75 -7.38 -12.51
C ASN A 251 13.31 -5.94 -12.85
N TRP A 252 14.15 -5.22 -13.59
CA TRP A 252 13.94 -3.81 -13.94
C TRP A 252 12.81 -3.57 -14.94
N TRP A 253 12.47 -4.55 -15.78
CA TRP A 253 11.31 -4.43 -16.67
C TRP A 253 10.01 -4.45 -15.89
N VAL A 254 9.89 -5.34 -14.89
CA VAL A 254 8.77 -5.34 -13.97
C VAL A 254 8.67 -3.99 -13.26
N VAL A 255 9.79 -3.44 -12.76
CA VAL A 255 9.82 -2.12 -12.11
C VAL A 255 9.28 -1.04 -13.04
N LEU A 256 9.78 -0.98 -14.28
CA LEU A 256 9.36 0.02 -15.26
C LEU A 256 7.87 -0.08 -15.60
N LEU A 257 7.39 -1.30 -15.92
CA LEU A 257 6.00 -1.53 -16.30
C LEU A 257 5.03 -1.18 -15.15
N ILE A 258 5.36 -1.60 -13.92
CA ILE A 258 4.55 -1.28 -12.74
C ILE A 258 4.64 0.21 -12.41
N ALA A 259 5.81 0.85 -12.53
CA ALA A 259 5.95 2.28 -12.25
C ALA A 259 5.10 3.15 -13.18
N LEU A 260 5.14 2.89 -14.49
CA LEU A 260 4.36 3.63 -15.48
C LEU A 260 2.86 3.44 -15.24
N SER A 261 2.41 2.19 -15.15
CA SER A 261 0.98 1.88 -15.01
C SER A 261 0.42 2.30 -13.65
N SER A 262 1.15 2.06 -12.55
CA SER A 262 0.69 2.42 -11.20
C SER A 262 0.66 3.92 -10.95
N THR A 263 1.50 4.71 -11.62
CA THR A 263 1.42 6.17 -11.57
C THR A 263 0.10 6.66 -12.15
N VAL A 264 -0.25 6.19 -13.35
CA VAL A 264 -1.55 6.49 -13.99
C VAL A 264 -2.70 6.00 -13.10
N GLY A 265 -2.57 4.78 -12.58
CA GLY A 265 -3.56 4.17 -11.70
C GLY A 265 -3.80 4.97 -10.43
N SER A 266 -2.74 5.48 -9.82
CA SER A 266 -2.81 6.28 -8.58
C SER A 266 -3.44 7.63 -8.83
N TRP A 267 -3.09 8.29 -9.94
CA TRP A 267 -3.74 9.54 -10.35
C TRP A 267 -5.25 9.35 -10.61
N LEU A 268 -5.62 8.29 -11.34
CA LEU A 268 -7.04 7.93 -11.54
C LEU A 268 -7.72 7.63 -10.20
N GLY A 269 -7.10 6.83 -9.35
CA GLY A 269 -7.63 6.49 -8.02
C GLY A 269 -7.91 7.70 -7.15
N ALA A 270 -7.06 8.72 -7.19
CA ALA A 270 -7.29 9.98 -6.48
C ALA A 270 -8.49 10.76 -7.03
N LYS A 271 -8.74 10.73 -8.35
CA LYS A 271 -9.79 11.51 -9.02
C LYS A 271 -11.15 10.82 -9.04
N ILE A 272 -11.18 9.53 -9.34
CA ILE A 272 -12.41 8.73 -9.57
C ILE A 272 -12.65 7.68 -8.49
N GLY A 273 -11.75 7.48 -7.53
CA GLY A 273 -11.84 6.41 -6.54
C GLY A 273 -13.11 6.41 -5.70
N LYS A 274 -13.75 7.58 -5.49
CA LYS A 274 -15.04 7.71 -4.80
C LYS A 274 -16.21 7.04 -5.53
N LYS A 275 -16.09 6.83 -6.85
CA LYS A 275 -17.13 6.23 -7.71
C LYS A 275 -16.96 4.72 -7.90
N MET A 276 -15.87 4.14 -7.43
CA MET A 276 -15.61 2.71 -7.61
C MET A 276 -16.34 1.90 -6.53
N SER A 277 -17.01 0.82 -6.95
CA SER A 277 -17.64 -0.10 -6.01
C SER A 277 -16.57 -0.72 -5.09
N PRO A 278 -16.65 -0.51 -3.76
CA PRO A 278 -15.72 -1.13 -2.82
C PRO A 278 -15.77 -2.67 -2.87
N VAL A 279 -16.91 -3.23 -3.27
CA VAL A 279 -17.08 -4.68 -3.45
C VAL A 279 -16.25 -5.16 -4.64
N ALA A 280 -16.35 -4.50 -5.79
CA ALA A 280 -15.60 -4.89 -6.99
C ALA A 280 -14.09 -4.86 -6.75
N LEU A 281 -13.57 -3.81 -6.10
CA LEU A 281 -12.17 -3.70 -5.75
C LEU A 281 -11.70 -4.88 -4.89
N ARG A 282 -12.47 -5.23 -3.85
CA ARG A 282 -12.13 -6.32 -2.94
C ARG A 282 -12.24 -7.68 -3.61
N THR A 283 -13.27 -7.91 -4.42
CA THR A 283 -13.44 -9.19 -5.14
C THR A 283 -12.24 -9.48 -6.03
N VAL A 284 -11.76 -8.49 -6.79
CA VAL A 284 -10.56 -8.66 -7.63
C VAL A 284 -9.34 -9.00 -6.78
N ILE A 285 -9.11 -8.26 -5.69
CA ILE A 285 -7.98 -8.52 -4.78
C ILE A 285 -8.04 -9.93 -4.19
N VAL A 286 -9.22 -10.35 -3.72
CA VAL A 286 -9.40 -11.67 -3.10
C VAL A 286 -9.19 -12.78 -4.12
N VAL A 287 -9.77 -12.67 -5.32
CA VAL A 287 -9.61 -13.67 -6.37
C VAL A 287 -8.13 -13.82 -6.75
N LEU A 288 -7.43 -12.72 -7.01
CA LEU A 288 -6.01 -12.77 -7.39
C LEU A 288 -5.13 -13.30 -6.26
N GLY A 289 -5.39 -12.88 -5.02
CA GLY A 289 -4.66 -13.39 -3.86
C GLY A 289 -4.88 -14.89 -3.63
N LEU A 290 -6.10 -15.40 -3.84
CA LEU A 290 -6.39 -16.84 -3.76
C LEU A 290 -5.70 -17.63 -4.87
N VAL A 291 -5.65 -17.10 -6.10
CA VAL A 291 -4.91 -17.72 -7.22
C VAL A 291 -3.42 -17.83 -6.89
N ALA A 292 -2.81 -16.77 -6.37
CA ALA A 292 -1.41 -16.83 -5.94
C ALA A 292 -1.19 -17.79 -4.78
N LEU A 293 -2.07 -17.75 -3.78
CA LEU A 293 -1.98 -18.67 -2.64
C LEU A 293 -2.02 -20.12 -3.12
N ALA A 294 -2.94 -20.46 -4.03
CA ALA A 294 -3.03 -21.79 -4.62
C ALA A 294 -1.74 -22.17 -5.38
N ASN A 295 -1.22 -21.26 -6.21
CA ASN A 295 0.03 -21.49 -6.96
C ASN A 295 1.23 -21.71 -6.02
N MET A 296 1.41 -20.86 -5.01
CA MET A 296 2.53 -20.99 -4.08
C MET A 296 2.43 -22.27 -3.24
N VAL A 297 1.24 -22.60 -2.73
CA VAL A 297 1.03 -23.84 -1.96
C VAL A 297 1.25 -25.07 -2.83
N SER A 298 0.83 -25.06 -4.10
CA SER A 298 1.04 -26.19 -5.02
C SER A 298 2.50 -26.47 -5.35
N LYS A 299 3.41 -25.49 -5.16
CA LYS A 299 4.85 -25.65 -5.36
C LYS A 299 5.59 -26.10 -4.10
N LEU A 300 4.94 -26.03 -2.93
CA LEU A 300 5.50 -26.43 -1.64
C LEU A 300 5.17 -27.88 -1.26
N LEU A 301 4.18 -28.48 -1.92
CA LEU A 301 3.74 -29.87 -1.74
C LEU A 301 4.35 -30.76 -2.83
#